data_AF-A0AAD1CGT3-F1
#
_entry.id   AF-A0AAD1CGT3-F1
#
_cell.length_a   1.000
_cell.length_b   1.000
_cell.length_c   1.000
_cell.angle_alpha   90.00
_cell.angle_beta   90.00
_cell.angle_gamma   90.00
#
_symmetry.space_group_name_H-M   'P 1'
#
loop_
_entity.id
_entity.type
_entity.pdbx_description
1 polymer ?
#
loop_
_entity_poly.entity_id
_entity_poly.type
_entity_poly.pdbx_seq_one_letter_code
_entity_poly.pdbx_strand_id
1 'polypeptide(L)' 'MTQVFNIPAQTTHSFDVSSVQGRIYLYDCQCQEHQLSIRRHNKIQRQQAVYHCRSCKQPLKARQ' A
#
# COMPACT_ATOMS: atom_id res chain seq x y z
N MET A 1 30.25 -16.75 -20.27
CA MET A 1 30.62 -15.35 -20.57
C MET A 1 30.57 -14.43 -19.33
N THR A 2 30.87 -14.91 -18.12
CA THR A 2 31.08 -14.05 -16.93
C THR A 2 32.55 -13.80 -16.63
N GLN A 3 33.47 -14.51 -17.29
CA GLN A 3 34.92 -14.43 -17.07
C GLN A 3 35.67 -13.50 -18.05
N VAL A 4 34.97 -12.88 -19.01
CA VAL A 4 35.62 -12.01 -20.00
C VAL A 4 35.41 -10.53 -19.69
N PHE A 5 34.29 -10.16 -19.05
CA PHE A 5 33.90 -8.76 -18.90
C PHE A 5 33.75 -8.25 -17.46
N ASN A 6 33.87 -9.09 -16.42
CA ASN A 6 33.81 -8.66 -15.01
C ASN A 6 32.56 -7.82 -14.61
N ILE A 7 31.46 -7.94 -15.35
CA ILE A 7 30.21 -7.21 -15.06
C ILE A 7 29.17 -8.21 -14.53
N PRO A 8 28.53 -7.95 -13.37
CA PRO A 8 27.47 -8.81 -12.87
C PRO A 8 26.26 -8.75 -13.80
N ALA A 9 25.72 -9.91 -14.16
CA ALA A 9 24.49 -10.00 -14.95
C ALA A 9 23.29 -9.57 -14.08
N GLN A 10 22.93 -8.28 -14.12
CA GLN A 10 21.68 -7.80 -13.57
C GLN A 10 20.54 -8.04 -14.57
N THR A 11 19.84 -9.15 -14.41
CA THR A 11 18.71 -9.56 -15.27
C THR A 11 17.44 -8.73 -15.03
N THR A 12 17.36 -7.99 -13.92
CA THR A 12 16.17 -7.21 -13.54
C THR A 12 16.36 -5.72 -13.83
N HIS A 13 15.54 -5.15 -14.70
CA HIS A 13 15.39 -3.70 -14.83
C HIS A 13 14.82 -3.10 -13.53
N SER A 14 15.54 -2.16 -12.91
CA SER A 14 15.01 -1.32 -11.84
C SER A 14 14.16 -0.19 -12.46
N PHE A 15 12.88 -0.46 -12.66
CA PHE A 15 11.91 0.57 -13.03
C PHE A 15 11.56 1.42 -11.80
N ASP A 16 11.64 2.74 -11.96
CA ASP A 16 11.22 3.68 -10.93
C ASP A 16 9.69 3.72 -10.84
N VAL A 17 9.14 3.08 -9.81
CA VAL A 17 7.70 3.02 -9.54
C VAL A 17 7.23 4.14 -8.61
N SER A 18 8.09 5.11 -8.28
CA SER A 18 7.74 6.25 -7.44
C SER A 18 6.52 7.02 -7.97
N SER A 19 6.38 7.17 -9.30
CA SER A 19 5.20 7.78 -9.92
C SER A 19 3.91 6.98 -9.74
N VAL A 20 4.00 5.68 -9.47
CA VAL A 20 2.86 4.75 -9.35
C VAL A 20 2.60 4.38 -7.89
N GLN A 21 3.41 4.88 -6.94
CA GLN A 21 3.14 4.80 -5.50
C GLN A 21 1.89 5.64 -5.20
N GLY A 22 0.73 5.02 -5.41
CA GLY A 22 -0.57 5.63 -5.20
C GLY A 22 -0.69 6.17 -3.78
N ARG A 23 -1.51 7.22 -3.61
CA ARG A 23 -1.73 7.87 -2.31
C ARG A 23 -2.15 6.85 -1.25
N ILE A 24 -1.54 6.98 -0.09
CA ILE A 24 -1.89 6.23 1.11
C ILE A 24 -2.77 7.14 1.97
N TYR A 25 -3.88 6.59 2.44
CA TYR A 25 -4.82 7.27 3.33
C TYR A 25 -4.71 6.66 4.73
N LEU A 26 -4.61 7.52 5.74
CA LEU A 26 -4.56 7.09 7.13
C LEU A 26 -5.97 6.89 7.66
N TYR A 27 -6.17 5.72 8.25
CA TYR A 27 -7.38 5.33 8.94
C TYR A 27 -7.03 4.97 10.38
N ASP A 28 -7.89 5.30 11.31
CA ASP A 28 -7.73 4.99 12.72
C ASP A 28 -8.76 3.95 13.18
N CYS A 29 -8.29 2.98 13.98
CA CYS A 29 -9.14 2.23 14.90
C CYS A 29 -8.89 2.73 16.32
N GLN A 30 -9.71 2.25 17.26
CA GLN A 30 -9.48 2.41 18.70
C GLN A 30 -8.13 1.83 19.20
N CYS A 31 -7.37 1.17 18.33
CA CYS A 31 -6.24 0.33 18.66
C CYS A 31 -4.92 0.70 17.99
N GLN A 32 -4.96 1.26 16.77
CA GLN A 32 -3.82 1.47 15.89
C GLN A 32 -4.23 2.32 14.68
N GLU A 33 -3.23 2.87 14.00
CA GLU A 33 -3.36 3.51 12.70
C GLU A 33 -3.13 2.51 11.56
N HIS A 34 -3.93 2.63 10.51
CA HIS A 34 -3.95 1.77 9.34
C HIS A 34 -3.76 2.60 8.07
N GLN A 35 -2.83 2.16 7.24
CA GLN A 35 -2.58 2.76 5.93
C GLN A 35 -3.40 2.03 4.87
N LEU A 36 -4.39 2.72 4.29
CA LEU A 36 -5.23 2.20 3.21
C LEU A 36 -4.81 2.79 1.86
N SER A 37 -4.81 1.95 0.81
CA SER A 37 -4.58 2.42 -0.56
C SER A 37 -5.79 3.19 -1.09
N ILE A 38 -5.58 4.06 -2.10
CA ILE A 38 -6.64 4.73 -2.89
C ILE A 38 -7.80 3.78 -3.20
N ARG A 39 -7.53 2.54 -3.61
CA ARG A 39 -8.59 1.59 -3.99
C ARG A 39 -9.51 1.24 -2.82
N ARG A 40 -8.95 0.98 -1.62
CA ARG A 40 -9.74 0.69 -0.43
C ARG A 40 -10.45 1.93 0.09
N HIS A 41 -9.76 3.07 0.11
CA HIS A 41 -10.35 4.37 0.44
C HIS A 41 -11.56 4.68 -0.45
N ASN A 42 -11.44 4.53 -1.77
CA ASN A 42 -12.53 4.76 -2.71
C ASN A 42 -13.72 3.80 -2.49
N LYS A 43 -13.47 2.54 -2.11
CA LYS A 43 -14.56 1.61 -1.74
C LYS A 43 -15.30 2.06 -0.49
N ILE A 44 -14.59 2.59 0.51
CA ILE A 44 -15.19 3.14 1.73
C ILE A 44 -15.99 4.40 1.40
N GLN A 45 -15.42 5.34 0.63
CA GLN A 45 -16.11 6.56 0.21
C GLN A 45 -17.38 6.26 -0.59
N ARG A 46 -17.34 5.25 -1.47
CA ARG A 46 -18.52 4.79 -2.22
C ARG A 46 -19.48 3.93 -1.41
N GLN A 47 -19.23 3.75 -0.11
CA GLN A 47 -20.04 2.94 0.81
C GLN A 47 -20.21 1.48 0.35
N GLN A 48 -19.27 0.99 -0.46
CA GLN A 48 -19.31 -0.38 -1.03
C GLN A 48 -18.70 -1.42 -0.10
N ALA A 49 -17.83 -1.01 0.82
CA ALA A 49 -17.19 -1.90 1.78
C ALA A 49 -16.88 -1.18 3.10
N VAL A 50 -17.16 -1.85 4.21
CA VAL A 50 -16.76 -1.42 5.55
C VAL A 50 -15.60 -2.30 5.99
N TYR A 51 -14.46 -1.68 6.24
CA TYR A 51 -13.27 -2.39 6.73
C TYR A 51 -13.25 -2.35 8.26
N HIS A 52 -12.94 -3.49 8.85
CA HIS A 52 -12.84 -3.65 10.29
C HIS A 52 -11.40 -4.01 10.65
N CYS A 53 -10.91 -3.51 11.78
CA CYS A 53 -9.60 -3.88 12.28
C CYS A 53 -9.57 -5.36 12.68
N ARG A 54 -8.47 -6.07 12.39
CA ARG A 54 -8.33 -7.49 12.75
C ARG A 54 -8.17 -7.71 14.25
N SER A 55 -7.62 -6.72 14.97
CA SER A 55 -7.33 -6.82 16.40
C SER A 55 -8.56 -6.48 17.25
N CYS A 56 -9.16 -5.30 17.05
CA CYS A 56 -10.29 -4.84 17.88
C CYS A 56 -11.67 -5.02 17.23
N LYS A 57 -11.73 -5.47 15.96
CA LYS A 57 -12.97 -5.63 15.16
C LYS A 57 -13.78 -4.34 14.96
N GLN A 58 -13.27 -3.18 15.39
CA GLN A 58 -13.92 -1.89 15.17
C GLN A 58 -13.81 -1.44 13.71
N PRO A 59 -14.81 -0.70 13.20
CA PRO A 59 -14.75 -0.12 11.86
C PRO A 59 -13.64 0.92 11.78
N LEU A 60 -12.89 0.89 10.67
CA LEU A 60 -11.86 1.88 10.38
C LEU A 60 -12.51 3.23 10.08
N LYS A 61 -12.11 4.27 10.81
CA LYS A 61 -12.53 5.65 10.55
C LYS A 61 -11.44 6.37 9.76
N ALA A 62 -11.85 7.26 8.86
CA ALA A 62 -10.89 8.06 8.11
C ALA A 62 -10.36 9.15 9.06
N ARG A 63 -9.04 9.22 9.22
CA ARG A 63 -8.42 10.33 9.94
C ARG A 63 -8.42 11.54 9.01
N GLN A 64 -9.26 12.54 9.33
CA GLN A 64 -9.30 13.83 8.61
C GLN A 64 -8.02 14.62 8.83
#